data_AF-A0A0B1ZH05-F1
#
_entry.id   AF-A0A0B1ZH05-F1
#
_cell.length_a   1.000
_cell.length_b   1.000
_cell.length_c   1.000
_cell.angle_alpha   90.00
_cell.angle_beta   90.00
_cell.angle_gamma   90.00
#
_symmetry.space_group_name_H-M   'P 1'
#
loop_
_entity.id
_entity.type
_entity.pdbx_description
1 polymer ?
#
loop_
_entity_poly.entity_id
_entity_poly.type
_entity_poly.pdbx_seq_one_letter_code
_entity_poly.pdbx_strand_id
1 'polypeptide(L)'
;MQPVTSRTDSKLADWITANAGLHDVEIGDLLAGGNANVTRLVTAREGRFVLRHPPVNALSDKAAAGISREYTAISALYGEAPVARP
;
A
#
# COMPACT_ATOMS: atom_id res chain seq x y z
N MET A 1 24.75 13.36 -0.44
CA MET A 1 24.31 12.00 -0.07
C MET A 1 22.92 11.83 -0.67
N GLN A 2 22.80 11.15 -1.81
CA GLN A 2 21.50 10.87 -2.43
C GLN A 2 20.82 9.75 -1.61
N PRO A 3 19.55 9.86 -1.21
CA PRO A 3 18.90 8.78 -0.49
C PRO A 3 18.76 7.57 -1.43
N VAL A 4 19.07 6.39 -0.93
CA VAL A 4 18.79 5.11 -1.62
C VAL A 4 17.29 4.82 -1.47
N THR A 5 16.44 5.64 -2.07
CA THR A 5 15.04 5.30 -2.33
C THR A 5 15.07 4.42 -3.59
N SER A 6 15.02 3.12 -3.32
CA SER A 6 15.53 2.05 -4.18
C SER A 6 14.92 2.01 -5.59
N ARG A 7 15.66 1.45 -6.56
CA ARG A 7 15.15 1.06 -7.90
C ARG A 7 13.80 0.30 -7.87
N THR A 8 13.48 -0.35 -6.75
CA THR A 8 12.20 -1.02 -6.51
C THR A 8 11.04 -0.04 -6.34
N ASP A 9 11.26 1.08 -5.66
CA ASP A 9 10.25 2.12 -5.46
C ASP A 9 9.90 2.81 -6.78
N SER A 10 10.90 3.08 -7.64
CA SER A 10 10.65 3.61 -9.00
C SER A 10 9.81 2.64 -9.84
N LYS A 11 10.16 1.35 -9.84
CA LYS A 11 9.36 0.33 -10.56
C LYS A 11 7.94 0.20 -10.02
N LEU A 12 7.77 0.32 -8.71
CA LEU A 12 6.45 0.29 -8.09
C LEU A 12 5.64 1.53 -8.46
N ALA A 13 6.24 2.71 -8.44
CA ALA A 13 5.61 3.95 -8.89
C ALA A 13 5.17 3.87 -10.36
N ASP A 14 6.02 3.36 -11.24
CA ASP A 14 5.69 3.13 -12.66
C ASP A 14 4.51 2.16 -12.81
N TRP A 15 4.54 1.06 -12.04
CA TRP A 15 3.45 0.09 -12.05
C TRP A 15 2.13 0.68 -11.55
N ILE A 16 2.15 1.43 -10.44
CA ILE A 16 0.97 2.12 -9.91
C ILE A 16 0.42 3.10 -10.95
N THR A 17 1.30 3.85 -11.62
CA THR A 17 0.89 4.78 -12.66
C THR A 17 0.17 4.07 -13.82
N ALA A 18 0.71 2.92 -14.25
CA ALA A 18 0.12 2.17 -15.35
C ALA A 18 -1.17 1.41 -15.00
N ASN A 19 -1.42 1.10 -13.72
CA ASN A 19 -2.50 0.18 -13.32
C ASN A 19 -3.56 0.77 -12.39
N ALA A 20 -3.26 1.83 -11.64
CA ALA A 20 -4.14 2.39 -10.63
C ALA A 20 -4.66 3.80 -10.98
N GLY A 21 -4.25 4.36 -12.12
CA GLY A 21 -4.65 5.70 -12.57
C GLY A 21 -4.14 6.84 -11.68
N LEU A 22 -3.10 6.58 -10.89
CA LEU A 22 -2.43 7.60 -10.07
C LEU A 22 -1.23 8.18 -10.82
N HIS A 23 -1.01 9.49 -10.75
CA HIS A 23 0.06 10.16 -11.49
C HIS A 23 1.04 10.86 -10.54
N ASP A 24 2.26 11.10 -11.02
CA ASP A 24 3.35 11.71 -10.24
C ASP A 24 3.57 10.96 -8.91
N VAL A 25 3.58 9.62 -8.98
CA VAL A 25 3.60 8.74 -7.81
C VAL A 25 4.96 8.78 -7.13
N GLU A 26 4.98 9.11 -5.84
CA GLU A 26 6.14 9.01 -4.96
C GLU A 26 5.84 8.04 -3.82
N ILE A 27 6.74 7.06 -3.64
CA ILE A 27 6.62 6.10 -2.54
C ILE A 27 7.36 6.65 -1.33
N GLY A 28 6.59 7.08 -0.33
CA GLY A 28 7.08 7.69 0.89
C GLY A 28 7.52 6.67 1.95
N ASP A 29 7.73 7.22 3.15
CA ASP A 29 8.25 6.51 4.30
C ASP A 29 7.29 5.44 4.84
N LEU A 30 7.85 4.53 5.63
CA LEU A 30 7.12 3.58 6.44
C LEU A 30 6.28 4.33 7.49
N LEU A 31 4.96 4.19 7.41
CA LEU A 31 4.04 4.72 8.41
C LEU A 31 3.94 3.79 9.62
N ALA A 32 3.93 2.47 9.36
CA ALA A 32 3.97 1.43 10.36
C ALA A 32 4.45 0.11 9.75
N GLY A 33 5.18 -0.69 10.52
CA GLY A 33 5.64 -2.00 10.08
C GLY A 33 6.31 -2.78 11.21
N GLY A 34 5.83 -3.98 11.47
CA GLY A 34 6.36 -4.96 12.42
C GLY A 34 6.14 -6.37 11.88
N ASN A 35 5.85 -7.37 12.71
CA ASN A 35 5.42 -8.72 12.27
C ASN A 35 4.06 -8.74 11.50
N ALA A 36 3.54 -7.58 11.12
CA ALA A 36 2.27 -7.37 10.41
C ALA A 36 2.53 -6.75 9.02
N ASN A 37 1.47 -6.56 8.23
CA ASN A 37 1.56 -5.91 6.91
C ASN A 37 2.29 -4.56 6.99
N VAL A 38 3.22 -4.35 6.07
CA VAL A 38 3.98 -3.11 5.89
C VAL A 38 3.03 -2.04 5.37
N THR A 39 3.05 -0.87 6.00
CA THR A 39 2.21 0.28 5.64
C THR A 39 3.08 1.48 5.31
N ARG A 40 2.96 2.01 4.09
CA ARG A 40 3.72 3.17 3.59
C ARG A 40 2.79 4.29 3.14
N LEU A 41 3.27 5.52 3.20
CA LEU A 41 2.63 6.66 2.56
C LEU A 41 2.93 6.62 1.06
N VAL A 42 1.93 6.88 0.23
CA VAL A 42 2.10 7.14 -1.20
C VAL A 42 1.51 8.52 -1.48
N THR A 43 2.27 9.37 -2.17
CA THR A 43 1.78 10.66 -2.64
C THR A 43 1.68 10.64 -4.15
N ALA A 44 0.59 11.18 -4.67
CA ALA A 44 0.30 11.28 -6.10
C ALA A 44 -0.46 12.58 -6.35
N ARG A 45 -0.62 12.95 -7.62
CA ARG A 45 -1.41 14.11 -8.04
C ARG A 45 -2.86 14.07 -7.54
N GLU A 46 -3.43 12.87 -7.46
CA GLU A 46 -4.79 12.60 -6.99
C GLU A 46 -4.92 12.71 -5.46
N GLY A 47 -3.79 12.77 -4.74
CA GLY A 47 -3.75 12.98 -3.30
C GLY A 47 -2.82 12.01 -2.58
N ARG A 48 -3.15 11.73 -1.32
CA ARG A 48 -2.35 10.89 -0.43
C ARG A 48 -3.06 9.56 -0.20
N PHE A 49 -2.29 8.49 -0.34
CA PHE A 49 -2.76 7.12 -0.27
C PHE A 49 -1.91 6.34 0.73
N VAL A 50 -2.47 5.23 1.22
CA VAL A 50 -1.77 4.30 2.09
C VAL A 50 -1.56 3.00 1.32
N LEU A 51 -0.30 2.62 1.12
CA LEU A 51 0.05 1.33 0.56
C LEU A 51 0.25 0.33 1.70
N ARG A 52 -0.57 -0.72 1.72
CA ARG A 52 -0.48 -1.81 2.69
C ARG A 52 -0.17 -3.12 1.97
N HIS A 53 0.96 -3.74 2.26
CA HIS A 53 1.41 -4.98 1.62
C HIS A 53 2.02 -5.95 2.63
N PRO A 54 2.04 -7.27 2.36
CA PRO A 54 2.74 -8.22 3.22
C PRO A 54 4.25 -7.91 3.24
N PRO A 55 4.96 -8.16 4.34
CA PRO A 55 6.41 -8.03 4.34
C PRO A 55 7.01 -8.97 3.30
N VAL A 56 8.09 -8.53 2.64
CA VAL A 56 8.75 -9.25 1.51
C VAL A 56 9.14 -10.69 1.89
N ASN A 57 9.34 -10.95 3.17
CA ASN A 57 9.79 -12.23 3.71
C ASN A 57 8.62 -13.14 4.13
N ALA A 58 7.36 -12.67 4.08
CA ALA A 58 6.19 -13.47 4.40
C ALA A 58 5.85 -14.42 3.24
N LEU A 59 6.47 -15.59 3.27
CA LEU A 59 6.33 -16.66 2.28
C LEU A 59 5.03 -17.48 2.38
N SER A 60 4.04 -17.09 3.20
CA SER A 60 2.84 -17.92 3.41
C SER A 60 1.62 -17.39 2.65
N ASP A 61 0.91 -18.27 1.96
CA ASP A 61 -0.39 -18.00 1.31
C ASP A 61 -1.42 -17.37 2.26
N LYS A 62 -1.27 -17.61 3.58
CA LYS A 62 -2.13 -17.01 4.61
C LYS A 62 -2.01 -15.49 4.67
N ALA A 63 -0.86 -14.91 4.31
CA ALA A 63 -0.63 -13.47 4.33
C ALA A 63 -1.46 -12.77 3.23
N ALA A 64 -1.45 -13.29 2.00
CA ALA A 64 -2.29 -12.81 0.92
C ALA A 64 -3.78 -12.97 1.24
N ALA A 65 -4.18 -14.13 1.79
CA ALA A 65 -5.56 -14.37 2.22
C ALA A 65 -6.01 -13.43 3.37
N GLY A 66 -5.07 -12.91 4.17
CA GLY A 66 -5.36 -11.88 5.18
C GLY A 66 -5.82 -10.57 4.57
N ILE A 67 -5.14 -10.10 3.51
CA ILE A 67 -5.49 -8.85 2.81
C ILE A 67 -6.86 -8.96 2.14
N SER A 68 -7.17 -10.09 1.49
CA SER A 68 -8.49 -10.27 0.87
C SER A 68 -9.63 -10.21 1.89
N ARG A 69 -9.45 -10.86 3.06
CA ARG A 69 -10.46 -10.82 4.14
C ARG A 69 -10.61 -9.42 4.72
N GLU A 70 -9.50 -8.71 4.90
CA GLU A 70 -9.52 -7.32 5.36
C GLU A 70 -10.24 -6.42 4.37
N TYR A 71 -9.98 -6.55 3.07
CA TYR A 71 -10.69 -5.81 2.03
C TYR A 71 -12.21 -6.09 2.06
N THR A 72 -12.61 -7.35 2.21
CA THR A 72 -14.03 -7.71 2.35
C THR A 72 -14.66 -7.06 3.59
N ALA A 73 -13.97 -7.08 4.73
CA ALA A 73 -14.47 -6.48 5.96
C ALA A 73 -14.56 -4.95 5.86
N ILE A 74 -13.54 -4.27 5.33
CA ILE A 74 -13.53 -2.81 5.13
C ILE A 74 -14.64 -2.41 4.16
N SER A 75 -14.78 -3.12 3.04
CA SER A 75 -15.85 -2.87 2.08
C SER A 75 -17.25 -2.98 2.71
N ALA A 76 -17.46 -3.97 3.58
CA ALA A 76 -18.75 -4.15 4.26
C ALA A 76 -19.03 -3.07 5.32
N LEU A 77 -17.99 -2.51 5.95
CA LEU A 77 -18.10 -1.46 6.96
C LEU A 77 -18.13 -0.05 6.35
N TYR A 78 -17.78 0.10 5.08
CA TYR A 78 -17.71 1.39 4.41
C TYR A 78 -19.09 2.03 4.32
N GLY A 79 -19.27 3.18 4.96
CA GLY A 79 -20.57 3.88 5.12
C GLY A 79 -21.24 3.65 6.46
N GLU A 80 -20.91 2.57 7.17
CA GLU A 80 -21.46 2.21 8.49
C GLU A 80 -20.52 2.56 9.65
N ALA A 81 -19.21 2.62 9.38
CA ALA A 81 -18.17 2.92 10.37
C ALA A 81 -17.03 3.76 9.75
N PRO A 82 -16.22 4.47 10.56
CA PRO A 82 -15.06 5.20 10.08
C PRO A 82 -13.92 4.24 9.70
N VAL A 83 -13.99 3.72 8.46
CA VAL A 83 -12.97 2.84 7.86
C VAL A 83 -12.36 3.47 6.61
N ALA A 84 -11.27 2.87 6.11
CA ALA A 84 -10.66 3.30 4.86
C ALA A 84 -11.65 3.17 3.68
N ARG A 85 -11.47 4.00 2.66
CA ARG A 85 -12.18 3.84 1.38
C ARG A 85 -11.60 2.59 0.68
N PRO A 86 -12.42 1.57 0.39
CA PRO A 86 -11.98 0.38 -0.34
C PRO A 86 -11.60 0.71 -1.79
#